data_AF-A0A2M8AWH4-F1
#
_entry.id   AF-A0A2M8AWH4-F1
#
_cell.length_a   1.000
_cell.length_b   1.000
_cell.length_c   1.000
_cell.angle_alpha   90.00
_cell.angle_beta   90.00
_cell.angle_gamma   90.00
#
_symmetry.space_group_name_H-M   'P 1'
#
loop_
_entity.id
_entity.type
_entity.pdbx_description
1 polymer ?
#
loop_
_entity_poly.entity_id
_entity_poly.type
_entity_poly.pdbx_seq_one_letter_code
_entity_poly.pdbx_strand_id
1 'polypeptide(L)'
;MTKYIMILMVTILLSNCASQKDTNTLRLRLSSDPTTLDPALMVDVVGGIVGAKIFNGLVRYGDGMKIVGDIAKKWDVSPDGKSYTFYLNNNVRFTNGRLLNANDVKYSFQRILNPETKSPRRWVFKDVLGADKTEDGVVEGFVVKDAHTFQIVLTKPFSPFLGFLAMPAGYVVPM
;
A
#
# COMPACT_ATOMS: atom_id res chain seq x y z
N MET A 1 -38.87 -22.08 52.18
CA MET A 1 -37.69 -22.36 51.32
C MET A 1 -37.96 -22.10 49.84
N THR A 2 -39.13 -22.45 49.30
CA THR A 2 -39.48 -22.32 47.86
C THR A 2 -39.49 -20.88 47.32
N LYS A 3 -39.86 -19.87 48.13
CA LYS A 3 -39.84 -18.44 47.74
C LYS A 3 -38.43 -17.87 47.52
N TYR A 4 -37.44 -18.32 48.27
CA TYR A 4 -36.06 -17.84 48.14
C TYR A 4 -35.34 -18.47 46.93
N ILE A 5 -35.69 -19.71 46.59
CA ILE A 5 -35.19 -20.39 45.38
C ILE A 5 -35.66 -19.70 44.10
N MET A 6 -36.92 -19.22 44.08
CA MET A 6 -37.48 -18.50 42.94
C MET A 6 -36.87 -17.10 42.75
N ILE A 7 -36.54 -16.39 43.84
CA ILE A 7 -35.86 -15.09 43.78
C ILE A 7 -34.41 -15.23 43.31
N LEU A 8 -33.70 -16.29 43.72
CA LEU A 8 -32.32 -16.55 43.30
C LEU A 8 -32.21 -16.90 41.80
N MET A 9 -33.24 -17.57 41.24
CA MET A 9 -33.28 -17.94 39.82
C MET A 9 -33.53 -16.72 38.90
N VAL A 10 -34.28 -15.72 39.37
CA VAL A 10 -34.56 -14.48 38.61
C VAL A 10 -33.33 -13.57 38.54
N THR A 11 -32.50 -13.52 39.59
CA THR A 11 -31.24 -12.75 39.57
C THR A 11 -30.20 -13.31 38.60
N ILE A 12 -30.15 -14.62 38.40
CA ILE A 12 -29.20 -15.25 37.46
C ILE A 12 -29.58 -14.98 35.99
N LEU A 13 -30.87 -14.81 35.70
CA LEU A 13 -31.35 -14.48 34.35
C LEU A 13 -31.09 -13.03 33.93
N LEU A 14 -30.94 -12.11 34.89
CA LEU A 14 -30.69 -10.68 34.60
C LEU A 14 -29.20 -10.35 34.41
N SER A 15 -28.28 -11.20 34.85
CA SER A 15 -26.83 -10.96 34.70
C SER A 15 -26.26 -11.27 33.32
N ASN A 16 -27.05 -11.89 32.43
CA ASN A 16 -26.58 -12.31 31.10
C ASN A 16 -26.91 -11.32 29.97
N CYS A 17 -27.42 -10.13 30.31
CA CYS A 17 -27.72 -9.03 29.38
C CYS A 17 -26.62 -7.96 29.31
N ALA A 18 -25.36 -8.34 29.54
CA ALA A 18 -24.24 -7.47 29.23
C ALA A 18 -23.99 -7.55 27.72
N SER A 19 -24.42 -6.52 26.98
CA SER A 19 -24.10 -6.36 25.55
C SER A 19 -22.60 -6.52 25.36
N GLN A 20 -22.18 -7.61 24.72
CA GLN A 20 -20.78 -7.90 24.48
C GLN A 20 -20.23 -6.83 23.55
N LYS A 21 -19.39 -5.95 24.11
CA LYS A 21 -18.75 -4.86 23.35
C LYS A 21 -17.96 -5.51 22.21
N ASP A 22 -18.36 -5.26 20.98
CA ASP A 22 -17.65 -5.76 19.80
C ASP A 22 -16.25 -5.12 19.76
N THR A 23 -15.24 -5.90 20.15
CA THR A 23 -13.84 -5.48 20.18
C THR A 23 -13.16 -5.58 18.81
N ASN A 24 -13.82 -6.16 17.81
CA ASN A 24 -13.25 -6.38 16.48
C ASN A 24 -13.60 -5.27 15.49
N THR A 25 -14.47 -4.33 15.87
CA THR A 25 -14.86 -3.20 15.04
C THR A 25 -14.17 -1.91 15.48
N LEU A 26 -13.28 -1.40 14.63
CA LEU A 26 -12.73 -0.06 14.73
C LEU A 26 -13.60 0.92 13.92
N ARG A 27 -14.13 1.97 14.56
CA ARG A 27 -14.85 3.07 13.89
C ARG A 27 -13.99 4.32 13.88
N LEU A 28 -13.61 4.77 12.67
CA LEU A 28 -12.84 6.00 12.47
C LEU A 28 -13.73 7.04 11.80
N ARG A 29 -13.68 8.28 12.30
CA ARG A 29 -14.30 9.42 11.64
C ARG A 29 -13.34 9.97 10.59
N LEU A 30 -13.80 10.13 9.35
CA LEU A 30 -13.09 10.90 8.33
C LEU A 30 -13.50 12.39 8.44
N SER A 31 -12.56 13.29 8.12
CA SER A 31 -12.82 14.74 8.14
C SER A 31 -13.61 15.22 6.92
N SER A 32 -13.59 14.46 5.83
CA SER A 32 -14.31 14.68 4.57
C SER A 32 -14.39 13.35 3.81
N ASP A 33 -15.02 13.35 2.64
CA ASP A 33 -14.90 12.23 1.69
C ASP A 33 -13.54 12.28 0.97
N PRO A 34 -12.96 11.12 0.60
CA PRO A 34 -11.76 11.08 -0.23
C PRO A 34 -12.09 11.52 -1.66
N THR A 35 -11.17 12.23 -2.31
CA THR A 35 -11.40 12.70 -3.69
C THR A 35 -11.43 11.55 -4.70
N THR A 36 -10.64 10.52 -4.45
CA THR A 36 -10.52 9.31 -5.25
C THR A 36 -9.89 8.20 -4.42
N LEU A 37 -10.16 6.95 -4.80
CA LEU A 37 -9.49 5.77 -4.26
C LEU A 37 -8.52 5.12 -5.25
N ASP A 38 -8.28 5.76 -6.40
CA ASP A 38 -7.21 5.34 -7.30
C ASP A 38 -5.86 5.85 -6.78
N PRO A 39 -4.92 4.97 -6.39
CA PRO A 39 -3.62 5.39 -5.89
C PRO A 39 -2.85 6.28 -6.86
N ALA A 40 -3.12 6.14 -8.17
CA ALA A 40 -2.47 6.96 -9.19
C ALA A 40 -2.92 8.42 -9.21
N LEU A 41 -4.11 8.71 -8.66
CA LEU A 41 -4.71 10.04 -8.69
C LEU A 41 -4.83 10.67 -7.30
N MET A 42 -4.62 9.88 -6.24
CA MET A 42 -4.84 10.24 -4.85
C MET A 42 -3.86 11.31 -4.35
N VAL A 43 -4.33 12.53 -4.10
CA VAL A 43 -3.49 13.64 -3.58
C VAL A 43 -3.89 14.11 -2.19
N ASP A 44 -5.15 13.92 -1.81
CA ASP A 44 -5.68 14.39 -0.53
C ASP A 44 -5.30 13.46 0.63
N VAL A 45 -5.25 14.04 1.83
CA VAL A 45 -4.85 13.34 3.05
C VAL A 45 -5.86 12.24 3.41
N VAL A 46 -7.16 12.47 3.22
CA VAL A 46 -8.20 11.50 3.56
C VAL A 46 -8.11 10.27 2.67
N GLY A 47 -7.98 10.48 1.36
CA GLY A 47 -7.67 9.43 0.39
C GLY A 47 -6.44 8.64 0.81
N GLY A 48 -5.36 9.34 1.21
CA GLY A 48 -4.14 8.70 1.72
C GLY A 48 -4.37 7.81 2.95
N ILE A 49 -5.19 8.27 3.92
CA ILE A 49 -5.53 7.50 5.13
C ILE A 49 -6.27 6.22 4.77
N VAL A 50 -7.28 6.31 3.90
CA VAL A 50 -8.06 5.14 3.45
C VAL A 50 -7.19 4.23 2.60
N GLY A 51 -6.43 4.79 1.66
CA GLY A 51 -5.51 4.08 0.77
C GLY A 51 -4.48 3.25 1.53
N ALA A 52 -3.89 3.80 2.59
CA ALA A 52 -2.95 3.10 3.47
C ALA A 52 -3.57 1.93 4.27
N LYS A 53 -4.88 1.70 4.16
CA LYS A 53 -5.58 0.55 4.78
C LYS A 53 -6.00 -0.51 3.76
N ILE A 54 -6.12 -0.15 2.48
CA ILE A 54 -6.66 -1.02 1.44
C ILE A 54 -5.63 -1.37 0.35
N PHE A 55 -4.50 -0.66 0.28
CA PHE A 55 -3.41 -0.93 -0.64
C PHE A 55 -2.10 -1.17 0.09
N ASN A 56 -1.22 -1.91 -0.58
CA ASN A 56 0.15 -2.14 -0.16
C ASN A 56 1.13 -1.60 -1.21
N GLY A 57 2.30 -1.17 -0.75
CA GLY A 57 3.41 -0.74 -1.60
C GLY A 57 4.58 -1.72 -1.57
N LEU A 58 5.66 -1.41 -2.28
CA LEU A 58 6.90 -2.18 -2.11
C LEU A 58 7.45 -2.05 -0.68
N VAL A 59 7.34 -0.85 -0.12
CA VAL A 59 7.77 -0.46 1.22
C VAL A 59 6.67 0.39 1.87
N ARG A 60 6.74 0.57 3.19
CA ARG A 60 5.82 1.42 3.94
C ARG A 60 6.54 2.13 5.09
N TYR A 61 5.89 3.15 5.64
CA TYR A 61 6.31 3.73 6.92
C TYR A 61 5.93 2.77 8.05
N GLY A 62 6.93 2.40 8.85
CA GLY A 62 6.78 1.68 10.11
C GLY A 62 6.93 2.62 11.32
N ASP A 63 7.18 2.03 12.48
CA ASP A 63 7.31 2.77 13.72
C ASP A 63 8.47 3.78 13.67
N GLY A 64 8.22 4.98 14.18
CA GLY A 64 9.20 6.07 14.16
C GLY A 64 9.56 6.55 12.74
N MET A 65 8.64 6.42 11.77
CA MET A 65 8.83 6.83 10.37
C MET A 65 9.95 6.09 9.63
N LYS A 66 10.42 4.96 10.17
CA LYS A 66 11.39 4.12 9.48
C LYS A 66 10.74 3.45 8.27
N ILE A 67 11.43 3.44 7.14
CA ILE A 67 10.99 2.68 5.97
C ILE A 67 11.22 1.19 6.25
N VAL A 68 10.16 0.39 6.11
CA VAL A 68 10.19 -1.06 6.27
C VAL A 68 9.57 -1.73 5.03
N GLY A 69 9.86 -3.02 4.84
CA GLY A 69 9.26 -3.80 3.77
C GLY A 69 7.75 -3.94 3.93
N ASP A 70 7.05 -4.00 2.81
CA ASP A 70 5.63 -4.33 2.73
C ASP A 70 5.44 -5.50 1.76
N ILE A 71 5.14 -5.25 0.47
CA ILE A 71 5.17 -6.32 -0.55
C ILE A 71 6.59 -6.87 -0.72
N ALA A 72 7.62 -6.02 -0.62
CA ALA A 72 9.01 -6.46 -0.65
C ALA A 72 9.45 -7.00 0.71
N LYS A 73 10.05 -8.20 0.72
CA LYS A 73 10.69 -8.79 1.91
C LYS A 73 11.96 -8.02 2.30
N LYS A 74 12.71 -7.57 1.30
CA LYS A 74 13.93 -6.78 1.43
C LYS A 74 14.21 -6.03 0.12
N TRP A 75 15.16 -5.10 0.16
CA TRP A 75 15.70 -4.45 -1.02
C TRP A 75 17.20 -4.18 -0.85
N ASP A 76 17.89 -4.12 -1.97
CA ASP A 76 19.30 -3.72 -2.04
C ASP A 76 19.41 -2.40 -2.81
N VAL A 77 20.29 -1.51 -2.35
CA VAL A 77 20.62 -0.25 -3.03
C VAL A 77 22.05 -0.36 -3.55
N SER A 78 22.26 -0.04 -4.82
CA SER A 78 23.61 -0.06 -5.41
C SER A 78 24.56 0.94 -4.73
N PRO A 79 25.88 0.72 -4.77
CA PRO A 79 26.86 1.62 -4.14
C PRO A 79 26.79 3.08 -4.66
N ASP A 80 26.37 3.28 -5.90
CA ASP A 80 26.17 4.60 -6.52
C ASP A 80 24.82 5.25 -6.18
N GLY A 81 23.96 4.56 -5.42
CA GLY A 81 22.65 5.05 -4.97
C GLY A 81 21.58 5.15 -6.07
N LYS A 82 21.82 4.60 -7.26
CA LYS A 82 20.92 4.75 -8.42
C LYS A 82 19.98 3.58 -8.63
N SER A 83 20.39 2.37 -8.26
CA SER A 83 19.60 1.16 -8.49
C SER A 83 19.03 0.62 -7.18
N TYR A 84 17.72 0.37 -7.18
CA TYR A 84 16.98 -0.22 -6.07
C TYR A 84 16.40 -1.55 -6.53
N THR A 85 16.88 -2.66 -5.98
CA THR A 85 16.37 -4.00 -6.31
C THR A 85 15.51 -4.52 -5.17
N PHE A 86 14.22 -4.74 -5.43
CA PHE A 86 13.23 -5.22 -4.47
C PHE A 86 12.96 -6.71 -4.67
N TYR A 87 12.99 -7.46 -3.58
CA TYR A 87 12.70 -8.89 -3.55
C TYR A 87 11.32 -9.10 -2.96
N LEU A 88 10.36 -9.52 -3.79
CA LEU A 88 8.94 -9.56 -3.46
C LEU A 88 8.57 -10.80 -2.65
N ASN A 89 7.49 -10.68 -1.88
CA ASN A 89 6.89 -11.82 -1.22
C ASN A 89 6.03 -12.66 -2.18
N ASN A 90 6.42 -13.92 -2.36
CA ASN A 90 5.81 -14.88 -3.27
C ASN A 90 4.41 -15.36 -2.86
N ASN A 91 3.94 -14.98 -1.68
CA ASN A 91 2.62 -15.35 -1.17
C ASN A 91 1.63 -14.18 -1.12
N VAL A 92 1.99 -13.01 -1.68
CA VAL A 92 1.09 -11.85 -1.71
C VAL A 92 0.01 -12.07 -2.77
N ARG A 93 -1.23 -11.84 -2.38
CA ARG A 93 -2.41 -11.98 -3.24
C ARG A 93 -3.22 -10.70 -3.24
N PHE A 94 -3.80 -10.39 -4.39
CA PHE A 94 -4.89 -9.43 -4.46
C PHE A 94 -6.16 -10.00 -3.85
N THR A 95 -7.13 -9.14 -3.56
CA THR A 95 -8.43 -9.54 -2.98
C THR A 95 -9.23 -10.51 -3.85
N ASN A 96 -8.96 -10.56 -5.16
CA ASN A 96 -9.53 -11.54 -6.09
C ASN A 96 -8.82 -12.92 -6.07
N GLY A 97 -7.81 -13.10 -5.21
CA GLY A 97 -7.05 -14.35 -5.07
C GLY A 97 -5.86 -14.51 -6.01
N ARG A 98 -5.70 -13.65 -7.03
CA ARG A 98 -4.56 -13.67 -7.96
C ARG A 98 -3.27 -13.36 -7.21
N LEU A 99 -2.21 -14.13 -7.49
CA LEU A 99 -0.87 -13.85 -6.99
C LEU A 99 -0.32 -12.57 -7.62
N LEU A 100 0.27 -11.73 -6.78
CA LEU A 100 1.04 -10.56 -7.21
C LEU A 100 2.38 -11.00 -7.77
N ASN A 101 2.82 -10.36 -8.86
CA ASN A 101 4.18 -10.50 -9.37
C ASN A 101 4.79 -9.14 -9.76
N ALA A 102 6.07 -9.13 -10.12
CA ALA A 102 6.81 -7.92 -10.47
C ALA A 102 6.23 -7.12 -11.64
N ASN A 103 5.45 -7.73 -12.54
CA ASN A 103 4.75 -7.00 -13.61
C ASN A 103 3.61 -6.14 -13.07
N ASP A 104 2.94 -6.54 -11.98
CA ASP A 104 1.92 -5.70 -11.35
C ASP A 104 2.54 -4.43 -10.77
N VAL A 105 3.74 -4.55 -10.18
CA VAL A 105 4.52 -3.41 -9.67
C VAL A 105 4.89 -2.48 -10.83
N LYS A 106 5.44 -3.05 -11.91
CA LYS A 106 5.79 -2.30 -13.13
C LYS A 106 4.57 -1.56 -13.68
N TYR A 107 3.47 -2.26 -13.89
CA TYR A 107 2.21 -1.69 -14.37
C TYR A 107 1.75 -0.52 -13.50
N SER A 108 1.71 -0.70 -12.18
CA SER A 108 1.27 0.32 -11.23
C SER A 108 2.09 1.61 -11.33
N PHE A 109 3.42 1.50 -11.41
CA PHE A 109 4.29 2.68 -11.50
C PHE A 109 4.27 3.31 -12.89
N GLN A 110 4.07 2.51 -13.94
CA GLN A 110 3.87 3.04 -15.29
C GLN A 110 2.57 3.82 -15.42
N ARG A 111 1.49 3.46 -14.72
CA ARG A 111 0.26 4.28 -14.68
C ARG A 111 0.52 5.69 -14.20
N ILE A 112 1.38 5.88 -13.20
CA ILE A 112 1.76 7.22 -12.68
C ILE A 112 2.44 8.07 -13.77
N LEU A 113 3.22 7.42 -14.63
CA LEU A 113 3.95 8.05 -15.74
C LEU A 113 3.15 8.07 -17.05
N ASN A 114 1.97 7.47 -17.12
CA ASN A 114 1.18 7.48 -18.34
C ASN A 114 0.48 8.86 -18.51
N PRO A 115 0.69 9.59 -19.62
CA PRO A 115 0.02 10.86 -19.88
C PRO A 115 -1.52 10.77 -19.79
N GLU A 116 -2.11 9.66 -20.25
CA GLU A 116 -3.56 9.43 -20.22
C GLU A 116 -4.11 9.30 -18.81
N THR A 117 -3.29 8.80 -17.87
CA THR A 117 -3.69 8.73 -16.45
C THR A 117 -3.77 10.12 -15.84
N LYS A 118 -3.05 11.12 -16.36
CA LYS A 118 -3.02 12.49 -15.83
C LYS A 118 -2.71 12.54 -14.33
N SER A 119 -1.80 11.66 -13.89
CA SER A 119 -1.44 11.58 -12.47
C SER A 119 -0.79 12.88 -12.00
N PRO A 120 -1.32 13.52 -10.94
CA PRO A 120 -0.67 14.67 -10.31
C PRO A 120 0.63 14.29 -9.58
N ARG A 121 0.94 12.98 -9.47
CA ARG A 121 2.14 12.45 -8.82
C ARG A 121 3.23 11.99 -9.78
N ARG A 122 3.12 12.31 -11.07
CA ARG A 122 4.16 12.00 -12.09
C ARG A 122 5.58 12.33 -11.62
N TRP A 123 5.73 13.44 -10.89
CA TRP A 123 7.00 13.92 -10.34
C TRP A 123 7.74 12.92 -9.44
N VAL A 124 7.04 11.94 -8.84
CA VAL A 124 7.65 10.90 -7.99
C VAL A 124 8.63 10.03 -8.78
N PHE A 125 8.32 9.75 -10.04
CA PHE A 125 9.12 8.89 -10.92
C PHE A 125 9.87 9.64 -12.01
N LYS A 126 9.91 10.98 -11.97
CA LYS A 126 10.54 11.81 -13.02
C LYS A 126 12.03 11.50 -13.24
N ASP A 127 12.74 11.10 -12.17
CA ASP A 127 14.17 10.81 -12.21
C ASP A 127 14.45 9.32 -12.49
N VAL A 128 13.42 8.51 -12.79
CA VAL A 128 13.59 7.12 -13.26
C VAL A 128 14.13 7.14 -14.69
N LEU A 129 15.07 6.26 -14.99
CA LEU A 129 15.63 6.12 -16.33
C LEU A 129 14.52 5.88 -17.36
N GLY A 130 14.45 6.71 -18.40
CA GLY A 130 13.42 6.61 -19.44
C GLY A 130 12.03 7.14 -19.05
N ALA A 131 11.87 7.82 -17.89
CA ALA A 131 10.57 8.37 -17.47
C ALA A 131 10.01 9.48 -18.38
N ASP A 132 10.85 10.09 -19.22
CA ASP A 132 10.44 11.10 -20.20
C ASP A 132 9.89 10.46 -21.50
N LYS A 133 10.22 9.19 -21.77
CA LYS A 133 9.85 8.46 -22.99
C LYS A 133 8.56 7.64 -22.82
N THR A 134 7.54 8.23 -22.21
CA THR A 134 6.33 7.47 -21.81
C THR A 134 5.35 7.20 -22.93
N GLU A 135 5.55 7.80 -24.11
CA GLU A 135 4.67 7.66 -25.29
C GLU A 135 4.66 6.23 -25.83
N ASP A 136 5.79 5.52 -25.75
CA ASP A 136 5.89 4.10 -26.14
C ASP A 136 5.44 3.14 -25.03
N GLY A 137 5.03 3.66 -23.86
CA GLY A 137 4.57 2.87 -22.73
C GLY A 137 5.66 2.03 -22.04
N VAL A 138 6.94 2.21 -22.38
CA VAL A 138 8.07 1.48 -21.79
C VAL A 138 8.96 2.44 -21.00
N VAL A 139 9.12 2.18 -19.70
CA VAL A 139 10.05 2.93 -18.84
C VAL A 139 11.27 2.06 -18.59
N GLU A 140 12.40 2.42 -19.20
CA GLU A 140 13.66 1.64 -19.17
C GLU A 140 14.11 1.31 -17.73
N GLY A 141 13.91 2.25 -16.80
CA GLY A 141 14.29 2.10 -15.40
C GLY A 141 13.39 1.19 -14.58
N PHE A 142 12.24 0.73 -15.09
CA PHE A 142 11.39 -0.26 -14.42
C PHE A 142 11.65 -1.65 -14.98
N VAL A 143 12.55 -2.36 -14.32
CA VAL A 143 13.09 -3.63 -14.80
C VAL A 143 12.50 -4.79 -14.00
N VAL A 144 11.71 -5.63 -14.67
CA VAL A 144 11.28 -6.93 -14.14
C VAL A 144 12.42 -7.91 -14.41
N LYS A 145 13.14 -8.33 -13.36
CA LYS A 145 14.22 -9.32 -13.48
C LYS A 145 13.66 -10.74 -13.52
N ASP A 146 12.64 -10.99 -12.70
CA ASP A 146 11.85 -12.21 -12.66
C ASP A 146 10.50 -11.93 -11.96
N ALA A 147 9.65 -12.94 -11.77
CA ALA A 147 8.33 -12.81 -11.16
C ALA A 147 8.33 -12.18 -9.75
N HIS A 148 9.43 -12.28 -9.00
CA HIS A 148 9.56 -11.82 -7.62
C HIS A 148 10.74 -10.86 -7.41
N THR A 149 11.36 -10.36 -8.48
CA THR A 149 12.46 -9.41 -8.39
C THR A 149 12.20 -8.23 -9.32
N PHE A 150 12.00 -7.06 -8.74
CA PHE A 150 11.75 -5.81 -9.46
C PHE A 150 12.85 -4.80 -9.16
N GLN A 151 13.41 -4.17 -10.19
CA GLN A 151 14.46 -3.17 -10.06
C GLN A 151 13.99 -1.82 -10.59
N ILE A 152 14.31 -0.77 -9.84
CA ILE A 152 14.16 0.62 -10.27
C ILE A 152 15.54 1.24 -10.47
N VAL A 153 15.78 1.84 -11.63
CA VAL A 153 17.01 2.55 -11.97
C VAL A 153 16.72 4.04 -12.10
N LEU A 154 17.41 4.86 -11.29
CA LEU A 154 17.36 6.31 -11.33
C LEU A 154 18.50 6.87 -12.20
N THR A 155 18.28 8.05 -12.79
CA THR A 155 19.30 8.78 -13.55
C THR A 155 20.40 9.35 -12.64
N LYS A 156 20.04 9.66 -11.39
CA LYS A 156 20.92 10.20 -10.33
C LYS A 156 20.54 9.63 -8.95
N PRO A 157 21.47 9.56 -8.00
CA PRO A 157 21.14 9.14 -6.64
C PRO A 157 20.15 10.10 -5.99
N PHE A 158 19.18 9.55 -5.27
CA PHE A 158 18.17 10.34 -4.58
C PHE A 158 17.71 9.61 -3.30
N SER A 159 18.33 9.94 -2.18
CA SER A 159 18.09 9.26 -0.90
C SER A 159 16.62 9.25 -0.42
N PRO A 160 15.81 10.30 -0.64
CA PRO A 160 14.40 10.30 -0.24
C PRO A 160 13.50 9.35 -1.04
N PHE A 161 14.00 8.73 -2.12
CA PHE A 161 13.20 7.95 -3.07
C PHE A 161 12.33 6.87 -2.41
N LEU A 162 12.91 6.09 -1.48
CA LEU A 162 12.18 5.06 -0.73
C LEU A 162 11.00 5.63 0.08
N GLY A 163 11.13 6.85 0.59
CA GLY A 163 10.04 7.53 1.28
C GLY A 163 8.88 7.88 0.37
N PHE A 164 9.14 8.19 -0.90
CA PHE A 164 8.07 8.41 -1.89
C PHE A 164 7.37 7.11 -2.29
N LEU A 165 8.10 5.99 -2.32
CA LEU A 165 7.51 4.67 -2.57
C LEU A 165 6.61 4.18 -1.42
N ALA A 166 6.75 4.75 -0.21
CA ALA A 166 5.87 4.47 0.92
C ALA A 166 4.58 5.31 0.93
N MET A 167 4.36 6.15 -0.09
CA MET A 167 3.17 7.00 -0.27
C MET A 167 2.26 6.42 -1.37
N PRO A 168 1.06 6.97 -1.62
CA PRO A 168 0.11 6.40 -2.58
C PRO A 168 0.65 6.13 -4.00
N ALA A 169 1.59 6.94 -4.49
CA ALA A 169 2.25 6.70 -5.78
C ALA A 169 3.05 5.39 -5.86
N GLY A 170 3.44 4.82 -4.71
CA GLY A 170 4.15 3.55 -4.61
C GLY A 170 3.26 2.34 -4.32
N TYR A 171 1.94 2.51 -4.27
CA TYR A 171 1.00 1.40 -4.09
C TYR A 171 0.86 0.57 -5.37
N VAL A 172 0.67 -0.73 -5.18
CA VAL A 172 0.56 -1.71 -6.25
C VAL A 172 -0.89 -2.12 -6.46
N VAL A 173 -1.33 -2.05 -7.71
CA VAL A 173 -2.65 -2.46 -8.20
C VAL A 173 -2.50 -3.63 -9.18
N PRO A 174 -3.52 -4.50 -9.30
CA PRO A 174 -3.49 -5.56 -10.30
C PRO A 174 -3.49 -4.96 -11.71
N MET A 175 -2.61 -5.48 -12.58
CA MET A 175 -2.74 -5.29 -14.04
C MET A 175 -4.03 -5.91 -14.57
#